data_AF-A0A3M1AIF6-F1
#
_entry.id   AF-A0A3M1AIF6-F1
#
_cell.length_a   1.000
_cell.length_b   1.000
_cell.length_c   1.000
_cell.angle_alpha   90.00
_cell.angle_beta   90.00
_cell.angle_gamma   90.00
#
_symmetry.space_group_name_H-M   'P 1'
#
loop_
_entity.id
_entity.type
_entity.pdbx_description
1 polymer ?
#
loop_
_entity_poly.entity_id
_entity_poly.type
_entity_poly.pdbx_seq_one_letter_code
_entity_poly.pdbx_strand_id
1 'polypeptide(L)' 'MRDIPQLYLEQAGEWLLLEVLETNAKNEPIKFRLLAHNPDKYILHDFILEDDHWDWSKKYLLVFADPNKPCTLE' A
#
# COMPACT_ATOMS: atom_id res chain seq x y z
N MET A 1 6.51 13.16 1.72
CA MET A 1 6.23 11.70 1.78
C MET A 1 5.69 11.41 3.18
N ARG A 2 4.62 10.63 3.32
CA ARG A 2 4.05 10.31 4.65
C ARG A 2 4.80 9.13 5.25
N ASP A 3 5.03 9.16 6.57
CA ASP A 3 5.61 8.04 7.31
C ASP A 3 4.59 6.89 7.42
N ILE A 4 5.05 5.64 7.27
CA ILE A 4 4.20 4.44 7.24
C ILE A 4 3.37 4.28 8.53
N PRO A 5 3.93 4.47 9.74
CA PRO A 5 3.12 4.38 10.96
C PRO A 5 2.00 5.42 11.01
N GLN A 6 2.28 6.64 10.52
CA GLN A 6 1.27 7.70 10.48
C GLN A 6 0.17 7.38 9.46
N LEU A 7 0.52 6.81 8.30
CA LEU A 7 -0.45 6.36 7.31
C LEU A 7 -1.43 5.32 7.87
N TYR A 8 -0.92 4.35 8.66
CA TYR A 8 -1.75 3.32 9.29
C TYR A 8 -2.65 3.86 10.41
N LEU A 9 -2.23 4.93 11.08
CA LEU A 9 -3.06 5.64 12.05
C LEU A 9 -4.15 6.47 11.35
N GLU A 10 -3.80 7.19 10.28
CA GLU A 10 -4.74 8.03 9.52
C GLU A 10 -5.83 7.22 8.81
N GLN A 11 -5.46 6.06 8.26
CA GLN A 11 -6.36 5.21 7.47
C GLN A 11 -6.77 3.94 8.22
N ALA A 12 -6.83 4.02 9.56
CA ALA A 12 -7.13 2.89 10.42
C ALA A 12 -8.42 2.19 10.00
N GLY A 13 -8.35 0.87 9.80
CA GLY A 13 -9.51 0.06 9.43
C GLY A 13 -9.82 0.00 7.93
N GLU A 14 -8.97 0.61 7.09
CA GLU A 14 -9.11 0.57 5.63
C GLU A 14 -8.10 -0.35 4.96
N TRP A 15 -8.40 -0.79 3.74
CA TRP A 15 -7.42 -1.37 2.84
C TRP A 15 -6.63 -0.28 2.14
N LEU A 16 -5.33 -0.51 1.94
CA LEU A 16 -4.40 0.39 1.28
C LEU A 16 -3.80 -0.30 0.07
N LEU A 17 -3.80 0.38 -1.06
CA LEU A 17 -3.06 0.02 -2.26
C LEU A 17 -1.79 0.87 -2.33
N LEU A 18 -0.64 0.22 -2.21
CA LEU A 18 0.67 0.86 -2.13
C LEU A 18 1.53 0.45 -3.34
N GLU A 19 2.16 1.43 -4.00
CA GLU A 19 3.25 1.21 -4.95
C GLU A 19 4.58 1.15 -4.18
N VAL A 20 5.37 0.10 -4.38
CA VAL A 20 6.72 -0.02 -3.82
C VAL A 20 7.68 0.80 -4.68
N LEU A 21 8.27 1.84 -4.09
CA LEU A 21 9.22 2.71 -4.78
C LEU A 21 10.67 2.27 -4.57
N GLU A 22 10.97 1.65 -3.43
CA GLU A 22 12.33 1.26 -3.06
C GLU A 22 12.29 0.03 -2.15
N THR A 23 13.27 -0.85 -2.33
CA THR A 23 13.49 -2.03 -1.48
C THR A 23 14.92 -2.01 -0.94
N ASN A 24 15.13 -2.51 0.27
CA ASN A 24 16.46 -2.70 0.84
C ASN A 24 17.20 -3.91 0.20
N ALA A 25 18.42 -4.18 0.68
CA ALA A 25 19.25 -5.28 0.20
C ALA A 25 18.65 -6.69 0.41
N LYS A 26 17.65 -6.83 1.28
CA LYS A 26 16.91 -8.08 1.53
C LYS A 26 15.62 -8.19 0.70
N ASN A 27 15.40 -7.28 -0.27
CA ASN A 27 14.15 -7.13 -1.02
C ASN A 27 12.93 -6.76 -0.16
N GLU A 28 13.11 -6.29 1.07
CA GLU A 28 12.02 -5.75 1.85
C GLU A 28 11.75 -4.32 1.35
N PRO A 29 10.49 -3.95 1.09
CA PRO A 29 10.17 -2.58 0.75
C PRO A 29 10.70 -1.62 1.83
N ILE A 30 11.11 -0.41 1.48
CA ILE A 30 11.47 0.63 2.46
C ILE A 30 10.79 1.97 2.18
N LYS A 31 10.18 2.08 1.01
CA LYS A 31 9.52 3.30 0.55
C LYS A 31 8.32 2.96 -0.31
N PHE A 32 7.21 3.61 -0.02
CA PHE A 32 5.96 3.42 -0.73
C PHE A 32 5.34 4.73 -1.18
N ARG A 33 4.44 4.61 -2.15
CA ARG A 33 3.44 5.62 -2.48
C ARG A 33 2.06 5.02 -2.27
N LEU A 34 1.21 5.69 -1.50
CA LEU A 34 -0.22 5.36 -1.45
C LEU A 34 -0.87 5.75 -2.77
N LEU A 35 -1.51 4.79 -3.43
CA LEU A 35 -2.27 5.00 -4.66
C LEU A 35 -3.75 5.19 -4.38
N ALA A 36 -4.31 4.29 -3.56
CA ALA A 36 -5.72 4.32 -3.18
C ALA A 36 -5.92 3.67 -1.81
N HIS A 37 -7.02 4.00 -1.15
CA HIS A 37 -7.47 3.38 0.09
C HIS A 37 -8.99 3.27 0.11
N ASN A 38 -9.51 2.22 0.73
CA ASN A 38 -10.94 1.99 0.85
C ASN A 38 -11.26 0.98 1.98
N PRO A 39 -12.35 1.15 2.75
CA PRO A 39 -12.82 0.14 3.69
C PRO A 39 -13.12 -1.22 3.04
N ASP A 40 -13.53 -1.24 1.77
CA ASP A 40 -13.77 -2.44 0.99
C ASP A 40 -12.58 -2.79 0.07
N LYS A 41 -12.01 -3.98 0.27
CA LYS A 41 -10.92 -4.50 -0.53
C LYS A 41 -11.26 -4.64 -2.02
N TYR A 42 -12.52 -4.97 -2.35
CA TYR A 42 -12.91 -5.24 -3.73
C TYR A 42 -12.86 -3.98 -4.59
N ILE A 43 -13.16 -2.81 -4.01
CA ILE A 43 -13.03 -1.52 -4.71
C ILE A 43 -11.58 -1.26 -5.15
N LEU A 44 -10.60 -1.65 -4.33
CA LEU A 44 -9.18 -1.50 -4.69
C LEU A 44 -8.74 -2.53 -5.74
N HIS A 45 -9.37 -3.70 -5.76
CA HIS A 45 -9.12 -4.70 -6.79
C HIS A 45 -9.66 -4.23 -8.14
N ASP A 46 -10.88 -3.68 -8.16
CA ASP A 46 -11.49 -3.11 -9.37
C ASP A 46 -10.67 -1.92 -9.87
N PHE A 47 -10.16 -1.06 -8.98
CA PHE A 47 -9.24 0.01 -9.33
C PHE A 47 -7.99 -0.47 -10.09
N ILE A 48 -7.43 -1.64 -9.74
CA ILE A 48 -6.27 -2.22 -10.44
C ILE A 48 -6.67 -2.76 -11.81
N LEU A 49 -7.84 -3.41 -11.90
CA LEU A 49 -8.29 -4.07 -13.13
C LEU A 49 -8.82 -3.09 -14.18
N GLU A 50 -9.42 -1.99 -13.74
CA GLU A 50 -10.04 -0.99 -14.61
C GLU A 50 -9.06 0.11 -15.06
N ASP A 51 -7.85 0.16 -14.50
CA ASP A 51 -6.82 1.10 -14.93
C ASP A 51 -6.08 0.58 -16.18
N ASP A 52 -6.49 1.08 -17.35
CA ASP A 52 -5.84 0.80 -18.63
C ASP A 52 -4.34 1.17 -18.68
N HIS A 53 -3.88 2.02 -17.76
CA HIS A 53 -2.49 2.45 -17.66
C HIS A 53 -1.75 1.80 -16.49
N TRP A 54 -2.31 0.73 -15.92
CA TRP A 54 -1.69 0.03 -14.82
C TRP A 54 -0.33 -0.55 -15.22
N ASP A 55 0.72 -0.17 -14.49
CA ASP A 55 2.09 -0.59 -14.78
C ASP A 55 2.43 -1.91 -14.08
N TRP A 56 2.10 -3.01 -14.76
CA TRP A 56 2.37 -4.37 -14.29
C TRP A 56 3.85 -4.71 -14.08
N SER A 57 4.79 -3.85 -14.52
CA SER A 57 6.22 -4.05 -14.26
C SER A 57 6.65 -3.66 -12.83
N LYS A 58 5.80 -2.92 -12.13
CA LYS A 58 6.06 -2.45 -10.76
C LYS A 58 5.56 -3.44 -9.71
N LYS A 59 6.01 -3.21 -8.47
CA LYS A 59 5.59 -3.98 -7.30
C LYS A 59 4.53 -3.19 -6.52
N TYR A 60 3.46 -3.88 -6.16
CA TYR A 60 2.35 -3.30 -5.40
C TYR A 60 2.04 -4.15 -4.17
N LEU A 61 1.54 -3.52 -3.12
CA LEU A 61 1.04 -4.18 -1.93
C LEU A 61 -0.41 -3.78 -1.68
N LEU A 62 -1.22 -4.77 -1.30
CA LEU A 62 -2.57 -4.57 -0.82
C LEU A 62 -2.62 -5.01 0.64
N VAL A 63 -2.76 -4.06 1.55
CA VAL A 63 -2.60 -4.29 2.99
C VAL A 63 -3.76 -3.69 3.76
N PHE A 64 -4.15 -4.32 4.85
CA PHE A 64 -5.12 -3.75 5.77
C PHE A 64 -4.40 -2.87 6.80
N ALA A 65 -4.87 -1.64 6.97
CA ALA A 65 -4.32 -0.67 7.91
C ALA A 65 -4.78 -0.99 9.34
N ASP A 66 -4.11 -1.94 9.98
CA ASP A 66 -4.20 -2.17 11.42
C ASP A 66 -3.18 -1.29 12.15
N PRO A 67 -3.62 -0.26 12.92
CA PRO A 67 -2.70 0.63 13.64
C PRO A 67 -1.82 -0.09 14.66
N ASN A 68 -2.24 -1.26 15.14
CA ASN A 68 -1.49 -2.06 16.12
C ASN A 68 -0.47 -2.99 15.45
N LYS A 69 -0.58 -3.18 14.14
CA LYS A 69 0.30 -4.03 13.32
C LYS A 69 0.63 -3.31 12.01
N PRO A 70 1.28 -2.14 12.07
CA PRO A 70 1.76 -1.51 10.85
C PRO A 70 2.68 -2.47 10.11
N CYS A 71 2.67 -2.45 8.78
CA CYS A 71 3.72 -3.12 8.02
C CYS A 71 5.02 -2.36 8.28
N THR A 72 5.69 -2.73 9.39
CA THR A 72 7.02 -2.27 9.73
C THR A 72 7.99 -3.04 8.86
N LEU A 73 8.85 -2.28 8.22
CA LEU A 73 10.00 -2.80 7.49
C LEU A 73 11.13 -2.69 8.50
N GLU A 74 11.45 -3.81 9.16
CA GLU A 74 12.52 -3.87 10.16
C GLU A 74 13.91 -3.76 9.51
#